data_AF-A0A2A2R1H1-F1
#
_entry.id   AF-A0A2A2R1H1-F1
#
_cell.length_a   1.000
_cell.length_b   1.000
_cell.length_c   1.000
_cell.angle_alpha   90.00
_cell.angle_beta   90.00
_cell.angle_gamma   90.00
#
_symmetry.space_group_name_H-M   'P 1'
#
loop_
_entity.id
_entity.type
_entity.pdbx_description
1 polymer ?
#
loop_
_entity_poly.entity_id
_entity_poly.type
_entity_poly.pdbx_seq_one_letter_code
_entity_poly.pdbx_strand_id
1 'polypeptide(L)'
;MSDGITVKLDAGDFISKLVMWRTFSGQSIPEVLKKGARLAAVSLATATQPYGLGDDAKKMGQNAVSADIRKVYGSAAEIYGQLKSKNIHEARGFWKAFQGGDYPAAEKILRRVQLLDSSTSIDRFDQGTAHRSQRNNRGRVSGKPGSRPHVMIVQKWNNVKKYSAVVQKRVGFAKSGWAACARQLGNTRGIPGWVTRNKGPGFVIDHTSHADHPSIGLVNEVAYIASILSQSEVDKAIRITGDRIMREMKYEIAATRRKAGLR
;
A
#
# COMPACT_ATOMS: atom_id res chain seq x y z
N MET A 1 -13.24 0.09 18.16
CA MET A 1 -12.24 -1.00 18.30
C MET A 1 -11.54 -1.11 16.96
N SER A 2 -10.21 -1.12 16.90
CA SER A 2 -9.47 -1.23 15.64
C SER A 2 -9.39 -2.69 15.19
N ASP A 3 -9.75 -2.96 13.94
CA ASP A 3 -9.71 -4.30 13.33
C ASP A 3 -8.27 -4.68 12.91
N GLY A 4 -7.36 -4.74 13.89
CA GLY A 4 -5.99 -5.19 13.69
C GLY A 4 -5.93 -6.68 13.32
N ILE A 5 -4.87 -7.09 12.63
CA ILE A 5 -4.60 -8.51 12.36
C ILE A 5 -3.46 -8.97 13.26
N THR A 6 -3.70 -10.07 13.98
CA THR A 6 -2.69 -10.79 14.75
C THR A 6 -2.45 -12.15 14.10
N VAL A 7 -1.18 -12.44 13.76
CA VAL A 7 -0.76 -13.71 13.19
C VAL A 7 0.17 -14.42 14.17
N LYS A 8 -0.18 -15.64 14.59
CA LYS A 8 0.67 -16.47 15.46
C LYS A 8 1.41 -17.51 14.63
N LEU A 9 2.72 -17.63 14.85
CA LEU A 9 3.54 -18.75 14.41
C LEU A 9 3.79 -19.67 15.61
N ASP A 10 3.23 -20.88 15.57
CA ASP A 10 3.37 -21.89 16.61
C ASP A 10 4.37 -22.97 16.18
N ALA A 11 5.17 -23.45 17.13
CA ALA A 11 6.09 -24.54 16.89
C ALA A 11 5.39 -25.91 16.84
N GLY A 12 4.19 -26.10 17.41
CA GLY A 12 3.52 -27.40 17.65
C GLY A 12 3.67 -28.46 16.55
N ASP A 13 3.11 -28.23 15.36
CA ASP A 13 3.23 -29.16 14.21
C ASP A 13 4.65 -29.26 13.61
N PHE A 14 5.52 -28.33 14.00
CA PHE A 14 6.86 -28.13 13.49
C PHE A 14 7.95 -28.65 14.47
N ILE A 15 7.60 -28.94 15.73
CA ILE A 15 8.56 -29.25 16.81
C ILE A 15 9.41 -30.47 16.45
N SER A 16 8.80 -31.57 16.01
CA SER A 16 9.54 -32.81 15.71
C SER A 16 10.60 -32.62 14.60
N LYS A 17 10.32 -31.75 13.63
CA LYS A 17 11.27 -31.42 12.54
C LYS A 17 12.30 -30.37 12.97
N LEU A 18 11.90 -29.41 13.81
CA LEU A 18 12.78 -28.43 14.46
C LEU A 18 13.81 -29.09 15.38
N VAL A 19 13.39 -30.09 16.17
CA VAL A 19 14.26 -30.84 17.08
C VAL A 19 15.32 -31.62 16.29
N MET A 20 14.91 -32.30 15.22
CA MET A 20 15.85 -33.00 14.33
C MET A 20 16.80 -32.04 13.61
N TRP A 21 16.33 -30.84 13.24
CA TRP A 21 17.20 -29.85 12.61
C TRP A 21 18.17 -29.20 13.62
N ARG A 22 17.73 -28.96 14.87
CA ARG A 22 18.57 -28.40 15.96
C ARG A 22 19.80 -29.25 16.21
N THR A 23 19.67 -30.57 16.18
CA THR A 23 20.81 -31.50 16.35
C THR A 23 21.85 -31.37 15.24
N PHE A 24 21.51 -30.87 14.06
CA PHE A 24 22.45 -30.69 12.94
C PHE A 24 22.91 -29.24 12.71
N SER A 25 22.11 -28.23 13.07
CA SER A 25 22.40 -26.82 12.77
C SER A 25 23.06 -26.06 13.92
N GLY A 26 22.93 -26.54 15.16
CA GLY A 26 23.39 -25.85 16.37
C GLY A 26 22.62 -24.57 16.71
N GLN A 27 21.60 -24.19 15.93
CA GLN A 27 20.80 -22.98 16.16
C GLN A 27 19.68 -23.24 17.18
N SER A 28 19.35 -22.21 17.95
CA SER A 28 18.30 -22.28 18.97
C SER A 28 16.89 -22.14 18.36
N ILE A 29 15.89 -22.74 19.00
CA ILE A 29 14.47 -22.61 18.59
C ILE A 29 14.03 -21.14 18.50
N PRO A 30 14.38 -20.25 19.46
CA PRO A 30 14.09 -18.82 19.35
C PRO A 30 14.64 -18.18 18.08
N GLU A 31 15.86 -18.50 17.66
CA GLU A 31 16.46 -17.93 16.45
C GLU A 31 15.72 -18.36 15.19
N VAL A 32 15.30 -19.62 15.11
CA VAL A 32 14.50 -20.12 13.98
C VAL A 32 13.15 -19.44 13.93
N LEU A 33 12.46 -19.37 15.07
CA LEU A 33 11.16 -18.72 15.16
C LEU A 33 11.28 -17.24 14.74
N LYS A 34 12.33 -16.53 15.18
CA LYS A 34 12.59 -15.14 14.77
C LYS A 34 12.86 -15.00 13.27
N LYS A 35 13.69 -15.89 12.69
CA LYS A 35 13.94 -15.93 11.23
C LYS A 35 12.66 -16.21 10.46
N GLY A 36 11.87 -17.18 10.90
CA GLY A 36 10.59 -17.56 10.31
C GLY A 36 9.55 -16.45 10.40
N ALA A 37 9.42 -15.81 11.56
CA ALA A 37 8.55 -14.67 11.77
C ALA A 37 8.94 -13.47 10.88
N ARG A 38 10.23 -13.24 10.65
CA ARG A 38 10.67 -12.22 9.69
C ARG A 38 10.27 -12.58 8.26
N LEU A 39 10.43 -13.84 7.86
CA LEU A 39 9.97 -14.31 6.54
C LEU A 39 8.44 -14.18 6.40
N ALA A 40 7.68 -14.46 7.46
CA ALA A 40 6.23 -14.27 7.49
C ALA A 40 5.86 -12.79 7.33
N ALA A 41 6.55 -11.88 8.00
CA ALA A 41 6.35 -10.44 7.83
C ALA A 41 6.57 -9.99 6.37
N VAL A 42 7.58 -10.55 5.67
CA VAL A 42 7.80 -10.29 4.23
C VAL A 42 6.66 -10.86 3.39
N SER A 43 6.22 -12.09 3.66
CA SER A 43 5.11 -12.74 2.95
C SER A 43 3.79 -11.98 3.15
N LEU A 44 3.49 -11.53 4.37
CA LEU A 44 2.32 -10.72 4.71
C LEU A 44 2.38 -9.34 4.05
N ALA A 45 3.55 -8.69 4.06
CA ALA A 45 3.77 -7.45 3.33
C ALA A 45 3.54 -7.63 1.82
N THR A 46 3.93 -8.77 1.25
CA THR A 46 3.69 -9.10 -0.16
C THR A 46 2.20 -9.31 -0.45
N ALA A 47 1.49 -9.99 0.45
CA ALA A 47 0.07 -10.29 0.32
C ALA A 47 -0.85 -9.09 0.59
N THR A 48 -0.40 -8.07 1.33
CA THR A 48 -1.22 -6.88 1.60
C THR A 48 -1.37 -6.01 0.33
N GLN A 49 -2.54 -5.42 0.06
CA GLN A 49 -2.69 -4.54 -1.11
C GLN A 49 -1.85 -3.24 -1.00
N PRO A 50 -1.32 -2.69 -2.11
CA PRO A 50 -1.32 -3.26 -3.46
C PRO A 50 -0.44 -4.50 -3.55
N TYR A 51 -0.93 -5.59 -4.14
CA TYR A 51 -0.26 -6.90 -4.10
C TYR A 51 1.15 -6.87 -4.69
N GLY A 52 2.07 -7.58 -4.03
CA GLY A 52 3.49 -7.59 -4.40
C GLY A 52 4.32 -6.50 -3.71
N LEU A 53 5.63 -6.54 -3.95
CA LEU A 53 6.60 -5.58 -3.40
C LEU A 53 7.41 -4.85 -4.48
N GLY A 54 7.28 -5.26 -5.74
CA GLY A 54 7.98 -4.65 -6.87
C GLY A 54 7.46 -3.26 -7.24
N ASP A 55 8.12 -2.64 -8.22
CA ASP A 55 7.74 -1.31 -8.71
C ASP A 55 6.34 -1.27 -9.33
N ASP A 56 5.85 -2.38 -9.88
CA ASP A 56 4.49 -2.45 -10.42
C ASP A 56 3.43 -2.31 -9.34
N ALA A 57 3.63 -2.93 -8.17
CA ALA A 57 2.76 -2.78 -7.01
C ALA A 57 2.73 -1.33 -6.50
N LYS A 58 3.91 -0.71 -6.45
CA LYS A 58 4.07 0.70 -6.08
C LYS A 58 3.35 1.61 -7.08
N LYS A 59 3.60 1.43 -8.39
CA LYS A 59 2.96 2.21 -9.47
C LYS A 59 1.45 2.03 -9.45
N MET A 60 0.94 0.81 -9.26
CA MET A 60 -0.49 0.53 -9.14
C MET A 60 -1.12 1.35 -8.02
N GLY A 61 -0.53 1.35 -6.81
CA GLY A 61 -1.02 2.16 -5.69
C GLY A 61 -0.97 3.66 -5.98
N GLN A 62 0.11 4.15 -6.59
CA GLN A 62 0.28 5.56 -6.95
C GLN A 62 -0.70 6.01 -8.04
N ASN A 63 -1.00 5.15 -9.01
CA ASN A 63 -1.99 5.39 -10.05
C ASN A 63 -3.40 5.44 -9.47
N ALA A 64 -3.71 4.57 -8.49
CA ALA A 64 -5.00 4.60 -7.80
C ALA A 64 -5.20 5.93 -7.05
N VAL A 65 -4.17 6.42 -6.34
CA VAL A 65 -4.18 7.74 -5.69
C VAL A 65 -4.37 8.86 -6.71
N SER A 66 -3.62 8.83 -7.82
CA SER A 66 -3.75 9.82 -8.89
C SER A 66 -5.15 9.84 -9.49
N ALA A 67 -5.75 8.68 -9.70
CA ALA A 67 -7.09 8.54 -10.23
C ALA A 67 -8.13 9.13 -9.27
N ASP A 68 -8.01 8.88 -7.96
CA ASP A 68 -8.90 9.44 -6.96
C ASP A 68 -8.80 10.97 -6.87
N ILE A 69 -7.59 11.53 -6.93
CA ILE A 69 -7.36 12.98 -6.96
C ILE A 69 -7.93 13.61 -8.24
N ARG A 70 -7.75 12.96 -9.40
CA ARG A 70 -8.28 13.41 -10.69
C ARG A 70 -9.78 13.31 -10.84
N LYS A 71 -10.50 12.57 -9.97
CA LYS A 71 -11.97 12.62 -9.95
C LYS A 71 -12.49 13.93 -9.35
N VAL A 72 -11.66 14.59 -8.55
CA VAL A 72 -12.05 15.78 -7.77
C VAL A 72 -11.53 17.05 -8.43
N TYR A 73 -10.28 17.03 -8.90
CA TYR A 73 -9.65 18.19 -9.52
C TYR A 73 -9.45 18.00 -11.01
N GLY A 74 -9.97 18.96 -11.77
CA GLY A 74 -9.75 19.09 -13.21
C GLY A 74 -8.59 20.04 -13.51
N SER A 75 -7.88 19.76 -14.60
CA SER A 75 -6.89 20.70 -15.16
C SER A 75 -7.48 21.47 -16.34
N ALA A 76 -7.04 22.71 -16.58
CA ALA A 76 -7.47 23.46 -17.76
C ALA A 76 -7.17 22.74 -19.08
N ALA A 77 -6.06 22.00 -19.16
CA ALA A 77 -5.72 21.23 -20.36
C ALA A 77 -6.72 20.09 -20.62
N GLU A 78 -7.18 19.42 -19.56
CA GLU A 78 -8.20 18.37 -19.65
C GLU A 78 -9.55 18.95 -20.09
N ILE A 79 -9.98 20.06 -19.47
CA ILE A 79 -11.21 20.76 -19.82
C ILE A 79 -11.15 21.28 -21.26
N TYR A 80 -10.01 21.82 -21.69
CA TYR A 80 -9.80 22.22 -23.08
C TYR A 80 -9.93 21.03 -24.04
N GLY A 81 -9.39 19.86 -23.69
CA GLY A 81 -9.55 18.64 -24.49
C GLY A 81 -11.02 18.23 -24.64
N GLN A 82 -11.78 18.25 -23.54
CA GLN A 82 -13.22 17.95 -23.53
C GLN A 82 -14.03 18.97 -24.34
N LEU A 83 -13.70 20.26 -24.20
CA LEU A 83 -14.30 21.32 -25.01
C LEU A 83 -13.99 21.14 -26.48
N LYS A 84 -12.73 20.83 -26.82
CA LYS A 84 -12.29 20.67 -28.21
C LYS A 84 -13.06 19.57 -28.93
N SER A 85 -13.42 18.49 -28.25
CA SER A 85 -14.26 17.42 -28.82
C SER A 85 -15.72 17.82 -29.03
N LYS A 86 -16.22 18.87 -28.35
CA LYS A 86 -17.60 19.36 -28.48
C LYS A 86 -17.70 20.57 -29.41
N ASN A 87 -16.87 21.58 -29.18
CA ASN A 87 -16.83 22.84 -29.93
C ASN A 87 -15.44 23.47 -29.84
N ILE A 88 -14.71 23.49 -30.96
CA ILE A 88 -13.36 24.05 -31.05
C ILE A 88 -13.31 25.55 -30.77
N HIS A 89 -14.34 26.31 -31.12
CA HIS A 89 -14.38 27.76 -30.91
C HIS A 89 -14.51 28.09 -29.42
N GLU A 90 -15.40 27.42 -28.71
CA GLU A 90 -15.54 27.54 -27.26
C GLU A 90 -14.28 27.04 -26.53
N ALA A 91 -13.63 25.99 -27.03
CA ALA A 91 -12.34 25.53 -26.50
C ALA A 91 -11.26 26.62 -26.57
N ARG A 92 -11.12 27.28 -27.73
CA ARG A 92 -10.16 28.38 -27.92
C ARG A 92 -10.51 29.59 -27.04
N GLY A 93 -11.78 29.94 -26.95
CA GLY A 93 -12.28 31.00 -26.08
C GLY A 93 -11.95 30.74 -24.61
N PHE A 94 -12.26 29.53 -24.13
CA PHE A 94 -11.92 29.08 -22.79
C PHE A 94 -10.41 29.17 -22.52
N TRP A 95 -9.59 28.64 -23.44
CA TRP A 95 -8.14 28.65 -23.26
C TRP A 95 -7.59 30.07 -23.16
N LYS A 96 -8.05 30.98 -24.02
CA LYS A 96 -7.66 32.40 -23.99
C LYS A 96 -8.06 33.07 -22.67
N ALA A 97 -9.31 32.89 -22.23
CA ALA A 97 -9.80 33.46 -20.98
C ALA A 97 -9.03 32.92 -19.77
N PHE A 98 -8.82 31.60 -19.70
CA PHE A 98 -8.09 30.96 -18.60
C PHE A 98 -6.63 31.40 -18.52
N GLN A 99 -5.92 31.44 -19.65
CA GLN A 99 -4.51 31.90 -19.69
C GLN A 99 -4.39 33.40 -19.38
N GLY A 100 -5.40 34.20 -19.74
CA GLY A 100 -5.47 35.62 -19.40
C GLY A 100 -5.86 35.91 -17.95
N GLY A 101 -6.22 34.89 -17.16
CA GLY A 101 -6.68 35.06 -15.78
C GLY A 101 -8.14 35.52 -15.64
N ASP A 102 -8.88 35.61 -16.74
CA ASP A 102 -10.32 35.91 -16.76
C ASP A 102 -11.13 34.63 -16.47
N TYR A 103 -11.06 34.19 -15.21
CA TYR A 103 -11.76 33.01 -14.75
C TYR A 103 -13.30 33.13 -14.83
N PRO A 104 -13.92 34.29 -14.54
CA PRO A 104 -15.37 34.46 -14.74
C PRO A 104 -15.81 34.22 -16.20
N ALA A 105 -15.07 34.74 -17.19
CA ALA A 105 -15.39 34.47 -18.59
C ALA A 105 -15.19 32.99 -18.96
N ALA A 106 -14.12 32.36 -18.44
CA ALA A 106 -13.89 30.94 -18.64
C ALA A 106 -15.02 30.08 -18.04
N GLU A 107 -15.50 30.38 -16.83
CA GLU A 107 -16.65 29.70 -16.22
C GLU A 107 -17.93 29.90 -17.02
N LYS A 108 -18.19 31.11 -17.53
CA LYS A 108 -19.37 31.40 -18.36
C LYS A 108 -19.41 30.51 -19.61
N ILE A 109 -18.25 30.28 -20.24
CA ILE A 109 -18.13 29.35 -21.38
C ILE A 109 -18.47 27.92 -20.95
N LEU A 110 -17.90 27.45 -19.85
CA LEU A 110 -18.13 26.08 -19.37
C LEU A 110 -19.58 25.81 -18.97
N ARG A 111 -20.26 26.79 -18.37
CA ARG A 111 -21.70 26.70 -18.04
C ARG A 111 -22.55 26.63 -19.30
N ARG A 112 -22.23 27.47 -20.32
CA ARG A 112 -22.95 27.49 -21.60
C ARG A 112 -22.91 26.13 -22.30
N VAL A 113 -21.76 25.45 -22.27
CA VAL A 113 -21.58 24.13 -22.92
C VAL A 113 -21.90 22.93 -22.01
N GLN A 114 -22.47 23.19 -20.83
CA GLN A 114 -22.86 22.16 -19.85
C GLN A 114 -21.71 21.21 -19.48
N LEU A 115 -20.50 21.74 -19.31
CA LEU A 115 -19.33 21.00 -18.80
C LEU A 115 -18.99 21.35 -17.34
N LEU A 116 -19.74 22.28 -16.75
CA LEU A 116 -19.55 22.75 -15.40
C LEU A 116 -20.91 22.78 -14.72
N ASP A 117 -21.03 22.02 -13.63
CA ASP A 117 -22.21 22.06 -12.77
C ASP A 117 -22.30 23.41 -12.06
N SER A 118 -23.47 23.72 -11.51
CA SER A 118 -23.68 24.93 -10.69
C SER A 118 -22.66 25.05 -9.54
N SER A 119 -22.22 23.90 -8.99
CA SER A 119 -21.32 23.79 -7.85
C SER A 119 -19.82 23.75 -8.16
N THR A 120 -19.43 23.60 -9.43
CA THR A 120 -18.01 23.58 -9.82
C THR A 120 -17.53 24.99 -10.12
N SER A 121 -16.30 25.32 -9.70
CA SER A 121 -15.65 26.61 -9.98
C SER A 121 -14.21 26.45 -10.49
N ILE A 122 -13.68 27.52 -11.09
CA ILE A 122 -12.26 27.68 -11.40
C ILE A 122 -11.59 28.44 -10.26
N ASP A 123 -10.78 27.75 -9.45
CA ASP A 123 -10.21 28.35 -8.24
C ASP A 123 -8.75 27.94 -7.99
N ARG A 124 -8.13 28.63 -7.03
CA ARG A 124 -6.85 28.26 -6.45
C ARG A 124 -6.98 26.91 -5.76
N PHE A 125 -5.87 26.17 -5.76
CA PHE A 125 -5.82 24.86 -5.11
C PHE A 125 -6.07 24.98 -3.60
N ASP A 126 -7.10 24.29 -3.12
CA ASP A 126 -7.58 24.26 -1.74
C ASP A 126 -6.74 23.39 -0.77
N GLN A 127 -5.50 23.07 -1.15
CA GLN A 127 -4.60 22.19 -0.40
C GLN A 127 -5.14 20.76 -0.16
N GLY A 128 -6.02 20.28 -1.04
CA GLY A 128 -6.53 18.92 -1.02
C GLY A 128 -7.80 18.75 -0.20
N THR A 129 -8.50 19.84 0.14
CA THR A 129 -9.64 19.83 1.05
C THR A 129 -10.84 19.11 0.43
N ALA A 130 -11.20 19.44 -0.80
CA ALA A 130 -12.23 18.75 -1.58
C ALA A 130 -11.89 17.26 -1.77
N HIS A 131 -10.64 16.93 -2.05
CA HIS A 131 -10.24 15.52 -2.17
C HIS A 131 -10.43 14.77 -0.85
N ARG A 132 -10.14 15.37 0.31
CA ARG A 132 -10.35 14.72 1.60
C ARG A 132 -11.84 14.54 1.91
N SER A 133 -12.68 15.54 1.64
CA SER A 133 -14.12 15.48 1.92
C SER A 133 -14.87 14.49 1.01
N GLN A 134 -14.38 14.27 -0.21
CA GLN A 134 -14.97 13.33 -1.18
C GLN A 134 -14.60 11.86 -0.93
N ARG A 135 -13.78 11.55 0.09
CA ARG A 135 -13.40 10.17 0.43
C ARG A 135 -14.52 9.50 1.21
N ASN A 136 -14.89 8.30 0.77
CA ASN A 136 -15.80 7.44 1.51
C ASN A 136 -15.13 6.83 2.76
N ASN A 137 -15.89 6.03 3.52
CA ASN A 137 -15.42 5.26 4.67
C ASN A 137 -14.24 4.31 4.36
N ARG A 138 -14.07 3.89 3.09
CA ARG A 138 -12.92 3.10 2.61
C ARG A 138 -11.73 3.96 2.21
N GLY A 139 -11.81 5.28 2.41
CA GLY A 139 -10.77 6.23 2.07
C GLY A 139 -10.57 6.43 0.56
N ARG A 140 -11.57 6.14 -0.27
CA ARG A 140 -11.56 6.25 -1.74
C ARG A 140 -12.54 7.30 -2.23
N VAL A 141 -12.26 7.91 -3.37
CA VAL A 141 -13.24 8.78 -4.05
C VAL A 141 -14.11 7.93 -4.96
N SER A 142 -15.43 7.99 -4.75
CA SER A 142 -16.40 7.20 -5.52
C SER A 142 -16.52 7.67 -6.98
N GLY A 143 -17.00 6.79 -7.87
CA GLY A 143 -17.14 7.08 -9.30
C GLY A 143 -15.89 6.77 -10.12
N LYS A 144 -16.03 6.80 -11.45
CA LYS A 144 -14.93 6.63 -12.39
C LYS A 144 -14.31 8.00 -12.71
N PRO A 145 -13.00 8.11 -12.96
CA PRO A 145 -12.43 9.35 -13.48
C PRO A 145 -13.19 9.80 -14.73
N GLY A 146 -13.60 11.08 -14.78
CA GLY A 146 -14.36 11.65 -15.89
C GLY A 146 -15.85 11.28 -15.94
N SER A 147 -16.36 10.44 -15.03
CA SER A 147 -17.81 10.12 -15.01
C SER A 147 -18.67 11.14 -14.26
N ARG A 148 -18.04 12.13 -13.62
CA ARG A 148 -18.70 13.22 -12.91
C ARG A 148 -17.93 14.52 -13.19
N PRO A 149 -18.61 15.67 -13.21
CA PRO A 149 -17.93 16.96 -13.23
C PRO A 149 -16.95 17.05 -12.06
N HIS A 150 -15.80 17.67 -12.32
CA HIS A 150 -14.81 17.92 -11.28
C HIS A 150 -15.43 18.82 -10.21
N VAL A 151 -15.03 18.65 -8.95
CA VAL A 151 -15.45 19.58 -7.88
C VAL A 151 -14.81 20.95 -8.10
N MET A 152 -13.57 20.97 -8.61
CA MET A 152 -12.84 22.20 -8.85
C MET A 152 -11.92 22.07 -10.06
N ILE A 153 -11.89 23.09 -10.90
CA ILE A 153 -10.88 23.26 -11.95
C ILE A 153 -9.76 24.12 -11.38
N VAL A 154 -8.56 23.57 -11.28
CA VAL A 154 -7.49 24.23 -10.53
C VAL A 154 -6.67 25.15 -11.43
N GLN A 155 -6.55 26.42 -11.04
CA GLN A 155 -5.79 27.46 -11.76
C GLN A 155 -4.34 27.04 -12.08
N LYS A 156 -3.65 26.45 -11.10
CA LYS A 156 -2.25 25.99 -11.22
C LYS A 156 -2.13 24.50 -10.93
N TRP A 157 -2.21 23.68 -11.99
CA TRP A 157 -2.16 22.21 -11.87
C TRP A 157 -0.90 21.66 -11.20
N ASN A 158 0.23 22.38 -11.25
CA ASN A 158 1.44 21.98 -10.56
C ASN A 158 1.26 21.85 -9.03
N ASN A 159 0.33 22.59 -8.43
CA ASN A 159 0.01 22.45 -7.01
C ASN A 159 -0.68 21.11 -6.73
N VAL A 160 -1.59 20.66 -7.61
CA VAL A 160 -2.23 19.33 -7.52
C VAL A 160 -1.20 18.23 -7.74
N LYS A 161 -0.24 18.40 -8.67
CA LYS A 161 0.85 17.44 -8.87
C LYS A 161 1.71 17.28 -7.60
N LYS A 162 2.10 18.39 -6.96
CA LYS A 162 2.86 18.38 -5.70
C LYS A 162 2.07 17.68 -4.59
N TYR A 163 0.78 18.01 -4.46
CA TYR A 163 -0.11 17.34 -3.51
C TYR A 163 -0.21 15.83 -3.76
N SER A 164 -0.45 15.43 -5.01
CA SER A 164 -0.50 14.03 -5.42
C SER A 164 0.78 13.29 -5.05
N ALA A 165 1.95 13.87 -5.33
CA ALA A 165 3.23 13.29 -4.94
C ALA A 165 3.37 13.09 -3.42
N VAL A 166 2.86 14.03 -2.60
CA VAL A 166 2.84 13.89 -1.13
C VAL A 166 1.92 12.75 -0.69
N VAL A 167 0.69 12.66 -1.24
CA VAL A 167 -0.25 11.60 -0.90
C VAL A 167 0.28 10.22 -1.35
N GLN A 168 0.87 10.15 -2.54
CA GLN A 168 1.49 8.95 -3.09
C GLN A 168 2.65 8.40 -2.25
N LYS A 169 3.34 9.23 -1.45
CA LYS A 169 4.37 8.73 -0.53
C LYS A 169 3.82 7.75 0.52
N ARG A 170 2.53 7.89 0.86
CA ARG A 170 1.79 7.03 1.81
C ARG A 170 1.40 5.67 1.21
N VAL A 171 1.61 5.46 -0.09
CA VAL A 171 1.44 4.13 -0.70
C VAL A 171 2.35 3.15 0.02
N GLY A 172 1.78 2.05 0.50
CA GLY A 172 2.48 1.06 1.33
C GLY A 172 2.37 1.28 2.84
N PHE A 173 1.58 2.25 3.32
CA PHE A 173 1.40 2.48 4.76
C PHE A 173 0.93 1.21 5.50
N ALA A 174 -0.06 0.49 4.95
CA ALA A 174 -0.53 -0.74 5.59
C ALA A 174 0.52 -1.86 5.62
N LYS A 175 1.27 -2.03 4.53
CA LYS A 175 2.41 -2.95 4.45
C LYS A 175 3.50 -2.62 5.47
N SER A 176 3.62 -1.35 5.85
CA SER A 176 4.67 -0.90 6.76
C SER A 176 4.47 -1.33 8.20
N GLY A 177 3.25 -1.73 8.60
CA GLY A 177 3.03 -2.43 9.89
C GLY A 177 3.82 -3.74 9.95
N TRP A 178 3.77 -4.56 8.89
CA TRP A 178 4.61 -5.76 8.79
C TRP A 178 6.09 -5.45 8.70
N ALA A 179 6.46 -4.34 8.04
CA ALA A 179 7.85 -3.88 8.03
C ALA A 179 8.34 -3.46 9.43
N ALA A 180 7.46 -2.92 10.28
CA ALA A 180 7.77 -2.64 11.67
C ALA A 180 8.04 -3.94 12.44
N CYS A 181 7.21 -4.98 12.26
CA CYS A 181 7.48 -6.28 12.86
C CYS A 181 8.82 -6.88 12.39
N ALA A 182 9.10 -6.86 11.09
CA ALA A 182 10.37 -7.36 10.54
C ALA A 182 11.59 -6.62 11.13
N ARG A 183 11.47 -5.31 11.33
CA ARG A 183 12.51 -4.48 11.96
C ARG A 183 12.77 -4.89 13.41
N GLN A 184 11.72 -5.16 14.19
CA GLN A 184 11.86 -5.66 15.57
C GLN A 184 12.53 -7.05 15.62
N LEU A 185 12.33 -7.86 14.57
CA LEU A 185 12.99 -9.17 14.38
C LEU A 185 14.40 -9.07 13.76
N GLY A 186 14.96 -7.87 13.65
CA GLY A 186 16.36 -7.62 13.30
C GLY A 186 16.58 -6.76 12.06
N ASN A 187 15.81 -6.93 10.98
CA ASN A 187 15.91 -6.08 9.79
C ASN A 187 14.72 -6.22 8.83
N THR A 188 14.63 -5.32 7.86
CA THR A 188 13.56 -5.30 6.84
C THR A 188 14.00 -5.88 5.50
N ARG A 189 14.98 -6.79 5.47
CA ARG A 189 15.46 -7.39 4.20
C ARG A 189 14.31 -8.10 3.49
N GLY A 190 14.18 -7.86 2.18
CA GLY A 190 13.06 -8.36 1.38
C GLY A 190 11.84 -7.43 1.35
N ILE A 191 11.83 -6.34 2.14
CA ILE A 191 10.80 -5.30 2.08
C ILE A 191 11.42 -4.02 1.49
N PRO A 192 10.85 -3.46 0.41
CA PRO A 192 11.44 -2.36 -0.33
C PRO A 192 11.33 -1.02 0.42
N GLY A 193 12.24 -0.11 0.10
CA GLY A 193 12.33 1.23 0.71
C GLY A 193 11.05 2.06 0.65
N TRP A 194 10.23 1.87 -0.39
CA TRP A 194 8.96 2.59 -0.53
C TRP A 194 7.91 2.17 0.49
N VAL A 195 8.02 0.95 1.06
CA VAL A 195 7.21 0.48 2.18
C VAL A 195 7.86 0.89 3.50
N THR A 196 9.15 0.58 3.69
CA THR A 196 9.84 0.70 4.99
C THR A 196 10.01 2.12 5.50
N ARG A 197 9.94 3.12 4.61
CA ARG A 197 9.93 4.55 4.97
C ARG A 197 8.67 5.00 5.71
N ASN A 198 7.56 4.27 5.56
CA ASN A 198 6.33 4.58 6.27
C ASN A 198 6.42 4.07 7.71
N LYS A 199 5.69 4.73 8.62
CA LYS A 199 5.65 4.41 10.05
C LYS A 199 4.30 3.81 10.44
N GLY A 200 3.92 2.70 9.81
CA GLY A 200 2.70 1.98 10.15
C GLY A 200 2.80 1.31 11.52
N PRO A 201 1.70 1.24 12.29
CA PRO A 201 1.67 0.62 13.60
C PRO A 201 1.72 -0.92 13.48
N GLY A 202 2.86 -1.50 13.81
CA GLY A 202 3.02 -2.95 13.89
C GLY A 202 4.07 -3.34 14.92
N PHE A 203 3.86 -4.48 15.58
CA PHE A 203 4.71 -4.97 16.65
C PHE A 203 4.76 -6.48 16.73
N VAL A 204 5.68 -6.97 17.55
CA VAL A 204 5.96 -8.39 17.76
C VAL A 204 5.63 -8.75 19.20
N ILE A 205 4.93 -9.86 19.38
CA ILE A 205 4.73 -10.52 20.67
C ILE A 205 5.67 -11.72 20.69
N ASP A 206 6.78 -11.64 21.43
CA ASP A 206 7.81 -12.67 21.50
C ASP A 206 7.57 -13.59 22.70
N HIS A 207 7.12 -14.82 22.43
CA HIS A 207 6.92 -15.88 23.42
C HIS A 207 7.92 -17.03 23.20
N THR A 208 9.09 -16.76 22.61
CA THR A 208 10.07 -17.81 22.31
C THR A 208 10.74 -18.43 23.55
N SER A 209 10.62 -17.79 24.72
CA SER A 209 11.10 -18.30 26.00
C SER A 209 10.17 -19.30 26.67
N HIS A 210 8.95 -19.50 26.17
CA HIS A 210 8.02 -20.48 26.74
C HIS A 210 8.51 -21.91 26.47
N ALA A 211 8.60 -22.71 27.53
CA ALA A 211 9.19 -24.06 27.47
C ALA A 211 8.39 -25.02 26.58
N ASP A 212 7.07 -25.01 26.69
CA ASP A 212 6.22 -26.01 26.03
C ASP A 212 5.73 -25.57 24.65
N HIS A 213 5.48 -24.26 24.49
CA HIS A 213 4.88 -23.69 23.27
C HIS A 213 5.55 -22.37 22.85
N PRO A 214 6.82 -22.40 22.44
CA PRO A 214 7.51 -21.21 21.97
C PRO A 214 6.84 -20.68 20.71
N SER A 215 6.53 -19.38 20.68
CA SER A 215 5.81 -18.77 19.56
C SER A 215 6.18 -17.31 19.34
N ILE A 216 5.85 -16.79 18.16
CA ILE A 216 5.95 -15.36 17.85
C ILE A 216 4.64 -14.90 17.23
N GLY A 217 4.05 -13.84 17.79
CA GLY A 217 2.92 -13.11 17.24
C GLY A 217 3.38 -11.89 16.44
N LEU A 218 2.82 -11.69 15.25
CA LEU A 218 2.97 -10.48 14.44
C LEU A 218 1.66 -9.71 14.45
N VAL A 219 1.68 -8.44 14.86
CA VAL A 219 0.49 -7.60 14.93
C VAL A 219 0.61 -6.42 13.98
N ASN A 220 -0.44 -6.16 13.21
CA ASN A 220 -0.60 -4.96 12.39
C ASN A 220 -1.89 -4.24 12.76
N GLU A 221 -1.77 -3.03 13.30
CA GLU A 221 -2.91 -2.23 13.81
C GLU A 221 -3.36 -1.13 12.84
N VAL A 222 -2.95 -1.21 11.57
CA VAL A 222 -3.45 -0.28 10.57
C VAL A 222 -4.97 -0.47 10.47
N ALA A 223 -5.74 0.58 10.78
CA ALA A 223 -7.18 0.50 11.00
C ALA A 223 -8.00 -0.18 9.89
N TYR A 224 -7.48 -0.20 8.65
CA TYR A 224 -8.14 -0.79 7.50
C TYR A 224 -7.45 -2.08 7.00
N ILE A 225 -6.53 -2.66 7.75
CA ILE A 225 -5.72 -3.81 7.29
C ILE A 225 -6.59 -5.03 6.97
N ALA A 226 -7.59 -5.33 7.80
CA ALA A 226 -8.53 -6.42 7.57
C ALA A 226 -9.35 -6.26 6.28
N SER A 227 -9.53 -5.02 5.80
CA SER A 227 -10.25 -4.75 4.55
C SER A 227 -9.43 -5.00 3.28
N ILE A 228 -8.10 -5.12 3.41
CA ILE A 228 -7.15 -5.23 2.29
C ILE A 228 -6.20 -6.43 2.37
N LEU A 229 -6.39 -7.27 3.38
CA LEU A 229 -5.68 -8.53 3.59
C LEU A 229 -6.68 -9.51 4.21
N SER A 230 -7.16 -10.47 3.42
CA SER A 230 -8.13 -11.46 3.88
C SER A 230 -7.45 -12.54 4.75
N GLN A 231 -8.25 -13.27 5.55
CA GLN A 231 -7.72 -14.40 6.31
C GLN A 231 -7.11 -15.48 5.39
N SER A 232 -7.71 -15.75 4.23
CA SER A 232 -7.16 -16.70 3.26
C SER A 232 -5.81 -16.27 2.70
N GLU A 233 -5.57 -14.96 2.54
CA GLU A 233 -4.28 -14.42 2.15
C GLU A 233 -3.24 -14.51 3.29
N VAL A 234 -3.67 -14.30 4.53
CA VAL A 234 -2.86 -14.52 5.73
C VAL A 234 -2.42 -15.99 5.81
N ASP A 235 -3.36 -16.93 5.73
CA ASP A 235 -3.08 -18.37 5.81
C ASP A 235 -2.14 -18.81 4.68
N LYS A 236 -2.35 -18.29 3.47
CA LYS A 236 -1.45 -18.53 2.33
C LYS A 236 -0.04 -17.97 2.60
N ALA A 237 0.07 -16.77 3.15
CA ALA A 237 1.37 -16.16 3.48
C ALA A 237 2.13 -16.94 4.57
N ILE A 238 1.42 -17.45 5.58
CA ILE A 238 1.98 -18.31 6.63
C ILE A 238 2.47 -19.62 6.03
N ARG A 239 1.66 -20.30 5.22
CA ARG A 239 2.03 -21.56 4.55
C ARG A 239 3.27 -21.40 3.67
N ILE A 240 3.31 -20.36 2.83
CA ILE A 240 4.49 -20.05 1.99
C ILE A 240 5.75 -19.89 2.85
N THR A 241 5.60 -19.31 4.04
CA THR A 241 6.70 -19.13 4.98
C THR A 241 7.14 -20.46 5.57
N GLY A 242 6.20 -21.30 6.02
CA GLY A 242 6.47 -22.67 6.48
C GLY A 242 7.21 -23.49 5.43
N ASP A 243 6.77 -23.46 4.16
CA ASP A 243 7.40 -24.17 3.05
C ASP A 243 8.83 -23.65 2.76
N ARG A 244 9.09 -22.36 2.97
CA ARG A 244 10.44 -21.79 2.83
C ARG A 244 11.36 -22.26 3.95
N ILE A 245 10.92 -22.17 5.20
CA ILE A 245 11.67 -22.65 6.36
C ILE A 245 11.99 -24.13 6.21
N MET A 246 11.00 -24.95 5.85
CA MET A 246 11.20 -26.39 5.62
C MET A 246 12.23 -26.69 4.54
N ARG A 247 12.25 -25.92 3.45
CA ARG A 247 13.26 -26.07 2.40
C ARG A 247 14.64 -25.68 2.89
N GLU A 248 14.78 -24.54 3.57
CA GLU A 248 16.05 -24.10 4.16
C GLU A 248 16.61 -25.15 5.13
N MET A 249 15.78 -25.69 6.02
CA MET A 249 16.17 -26.76 6.94
C MET A 249 16.69 -28.00 6.21
N LYS A 250 15.99 -28.45 5.16
CA LYS A 250 16.43 -29.59 4.34
C LYS A 250 17.79 -29.33 3.68
N TYR A 251 17.99 -28.12 3.14
CA TYR A 251 19.26 -27.75 2.52
C TYR A 251 20.41 -27.71 3.54
N GLU A 252 20.18 -27.15 4.73
CA GLU A 252 21.20 -27.10 5.78
C GLU A 252 21.57 -28.51 6.28
N ILE A 253 20.60 -29.38 6.54
CA ILE A 253 20.87 -30.78 6.93
C ILE A 253 21.70 -31.48 5.85
N ALA A 254 21.34 -31.35 4.57
CA ALA A 254 22.08 -31.94 3.47
C ALA A 254 23.49 -31.35 3.30
N ALA A 255 23.69 -30.07 3.62
CA ALA A 255 25.00 -29.43 3.60
C ALA A 255 25.87 -29.92 4.77
N THR A 256 25.30 -30.05 5.97
CA THR A 256 26.00 -30.57 7.15
C THR A 256 26.40 -32.02 6.96
N ARG A 257 25.51 -32.88 6.44
CA ARG A 257 25.83 -34.28 6.11
C ARG A 257 27.01 -34.40 5.14
N ARG A 258 26.99 -33.59 4.08
CA ARG A 258 28.11 -33.52 3.12
C ARG A 258 29.43 -33.10 3.77
N LYS A 259 29.41 -32.12 4.67
CA LYS A 259 30.62 -31.70 5.43
C LYS A 259 31.12 -32.79 6.39
N ALA A 260 30.21 -33.58 6.95
CA ALA A 260 30.54 -34.68 7.86
C ALA A 260 30.92 -35.99 7.15
N GLY A 261 30.95 -36.02 5.80
CA GLY A 261 31.27 -37.23 5.03
C GLY A 261 30.17 -38.30 5.04
N LEU A 262 28.99 -37.97 5.56
CA LEU A 262 27.83 -38.87 5.60
C LEU A 262 27.01 -38.67 4.32
N ARG A 263 26.89 -39.72 3.50
CA ARG A 263 26.02 -39.72 2.29
C ARG A 263 24.56 -39.90 2.67
#